data_AF-A0A7X6FDL5-F1
#
_entry.id   AF-A0A7X6FDL5-F1
#
_cell.length_a   1.000
_cell.length_b   1.000
_cell.length_c   1.000
_cell.angle_alpha   90.00
_cell.angle_beta   90.00
_cell.angle_gamma   90.00
#
_symmetry.space_group_name_H-M   'P 1'
#
loop_
_entity.id
_entity.type
_entity.pdbx_description
1 polymer ?
#
loop_
_entity_poly.entity_id
_entity_poly.type
_entity_poly.pdbx_seq_one_letter_code
_entity_poly.pdbx_strand_id
1 'polypeptide(L)' 'MSMDYITNEDWFTMTEAEAIELAIDRHGEDGITSVAYCALETWGDHGNPEYHFWFDLFLKLIKREHVGWA' A
#
# COMPACT_ATOMS: atom_id res chain seq x y z
N MET A 1 0.80 -1.86 -25.42
CA MET A 1 0.51 -1.01 -24.25
C MET A 1 1.67 -1.22 -23.29
N SER A 2 2.59 -0.26 -23.24
CA SER A 2 3.56 -0.20 -22.16
C SER A 2 2.73 0.10 -20.92
N MET A 3 2.53 -0.90 -20.07
CA MET A 3 1.98 -0.67 -18.74
C MET A 3 3.16 -0.05 -18.00
N ASP A 4 3.24 1.27 -18.04
CA ASP A 4 4.26 2.00 -17.30
C ASP A 4 3.95 1.69 -15.84
N TYR A 5 4.64 0.69 -15.30
CA TYR A 5 4.64 0.44 -13.87
C TYR A 5 5.17 1.75 -13.32
N ILE A 6 4.27 2.58 -12.80
CA ILE A 6 4.64 3.72 -11.99
C ILE A 6 5.30 3.07 -10.78
N THR A 7 6.58 2.74 -10.92
CA THR A 7 7.46 2.46 -9.80
C THR A 7 7.34 3.71 -8.97
N ASN A 8 6.74 3.58 -7.80
CA ASN A 8 6.48 4.72 -6.95
C ASN A 8 7.83 5.10 -6.35
N GLU A 9 8.68 5.79 -7.13
CA GLU A 9 10.12 5.92 -6.85
C GLU A 9 10.38 6.57 -5.48
N ASP A 10 9.37 7.15 -4.84
CA ASP A 10 9.45 7.83 -3.55
C ASP A 10 8.69 7.15 -2.40
N TRP A 11 8.17 5.91 -2.56
CA TRP A 11 7.42 5.19 -1.51
C TRP A 11 8.17 5.16 -0.17
N PHE A 12 9.50 5.10 -0.19
CA PHE A 12 10.35 5.03 1.01
C PHE A 12 10.44 6.35 1.79
N THR A 13 9.98 7.46 1.20
CA THR A 13 9.93 8.78 1.84
C THR A 13 8.54 9.18 2.32
N MET A 14 7.51 8.45 1.89
CA MET A 14 6.12 8.79 2.19
C MET A 14 5.80 8.53 3.66
N THR A 15 5.03 9.44 4.24
CA THR A 15 4.31 9.18 5.49
C THR A 15 3.19 8.17 5.25
N GLU A 16 2.67 7.57 6.33
CA GLU A 16 1.53 6.65 6.23
C GLU A 16 0.31 7.31 5.57
N ALA A 17 0.05 8.59 5.85
CA ALA A 17 -1.08 9.32 5.29
C ALA A 17 -0.93 9.52 3.78
N GLU A 18 0.24 9.97 3.34
CA GLU A 18 0.52 10.16 1.90
C GLU A 18 0.47 8.83 1.14
N ALA A 19 0.97 7.75 1.72
CA ALA A 19 0.90 6.42 1.13
C ALA A 19 -0.55 5.93 0.96
N ILE A 20 -1.43 6.20 1.94
CA ILE A 20 -2.85 5.86 1.87
C ILE A 20 -3.55 6.70 0.79
N GLU A 21 -3.35 8.02 0.79
CA GLU A 21 -3.96 8.92 -0.20
C GLU A 21 -3.56 8.55 -1.63
N LEU A 22 -2.27 8.27 -1.85
CA LEU A 22 -1.75 7.79 -3.11
C LEU A 22 -2.37 6.46 -3.53
N ALA A 23 -2.47 5.50 -2.62
CA ALA A 23 -3.09 4.21 -2.91
C ALA A 23 -4.56 4.38 -3.34
N ILE A 24 -5.30 5.25 -2.63
CA ILE A 24 -6.70 5.58 -2.96
C ILE A 24 -6.79 6.28 -4.32
N ASP A 25 -5.93 7.26 -4.61
CA ASP A 25 -5.92 7.96 -5.90
C ASP A 25 -5.65 6.98 -7.06
N ARG A 26 -4.76 6.01 -6.84
CA ARG A 26 -4.39 5.01 -7.83
C ARG A 26 -5.46 3.97 -8.09
N HIS A 27 -6.12 3.48 -7.05
CA HIS A 27 -7.03 2.32 -7.14
C HIS A 27 -8.52 2.68 -7.03
N GLY A 28 -8.85 3.85 -6.50
CA GLY A 28 -10.23 4.33 -6.34
C GLY A 28 -11.04 3.60 -5.27
N GLU A 29 -10.41 2.78 -4.42
CA GLU A 29 -11.05 2.02 -3.35
C GLU A 29 -10.83 2.68 -1.97
N ASP A 30 -11.35 2.07 -0.90
CA ASP A 30 -11.01 2.49 0.46
C ASP A 30 -9.50 2.32 0.75
N GLY A 31 -9.02 2.97 1.81
CA GLY A 31 -7.59 2.98 2.14
C GLY A 31 -6.99 1.60 2.41
N ILE A 32 -7.74 0.68 3.02
CA ILE A 32 -7.24 -0.67 3.32
C ILE A 32 -7.14 -1.48 2.02
N THR A 33 -8.21 -1.50 1.24
CA THR A 33 -8.26 -2.24 -0.04
C THR A 33 -7.22 -1.70 -1.01
N SER A 34 -7.09 -0.39 -1.12
CA SER A 34 -6.12 0.26 -2.01
C SER A 34 -4.68 -0.07 -1.62
N VAL A 35 -4.34 -0.01 -0.33
CA VAL A 35 -3.00 -0.39 0.18
C VAL A 35 -2.72 -1.87 -0.05
N ALA A 36 -3.73 -2.75 0.07
CA ALA A 36 -3.59 -4.17 -0.23
C ALA A 36 -3.25 -4.42 -1.71
N TYR A 37 -3.83 -3.65 -2.64
CA TYR A 37 -3.48 -3.73 -4.06
C TYR A 37 -2.05 -3.27 -4.34
N CYS A 38 -1.57 -2.19 -3.71
CA CYS A 38 -0.18 -1.77 -3.82
C CYS A 38 0.81 -2.86 -3.34
N ALA A 39 0.48 -3.56 -2.25
CA ALA A 39 1.27 -4.71 -1.80
C ALA A 39 1.22 -5.87 -2.83
N LEU A 40 0.05 -6.16 -3.40
CA LEU A 40 -0.10 -7.23 -4.39
C LEU A 40 0.74 -6.98 -5.66
N GLU A 41 0.76 -5.74 -6.14
CA GLU A 41 1.52 -5.35 -7.33
C GLU A 41 3.04 -5.47 -7.15
N THR A 42 3.52 -5.32 -5.93
CA THR A 42 4.95 -5.28 -5.58
C THR A 42 5.48 -6.61 -5.08
N TRP A 43 4.59 -7.61 -4.89
CA TRP A 43 4.87 -8.95 -4.38
C TRP A 43 5.84 -9.79 -5.24
N GLY A 44 6.14 -9.37 -6.48
CA GLY A 44 6.90 -10.17 -7.44
C GLY A 44 8.19 -10.83 -6.91
N ASP A 45 8.97 -10.14 -6.07
CA ASP A 45 10.08 -10.73 -5.32
C ASP A 45 9.84 -10.56 -3.82
N HIS A 46 9.92 -11.66 -3.06
CA HIS A 46 9.73 -11.67 -1.60
C HIS A 46 10.75 -10.80 -0.85
N GLY A 47 11.84 -10.39 -1.49
CA GLY A 47 12.81 -9.43 -0.96
C GLY A 47 12.54 -7.97 -1.34
N ASN A 48 11.45 -7.65 -2.04
CA ASN A 48 11.16 -6.29 -2.49
C ASN A 48 10.85 -5.38 -1.28
N PRO A 49 11.67 -4.35 -1.01
CA PRO A 49 11.41 -3.42 0.10
C PRO A 49 10.08 -2.67 -0.04
N GLU A 50 9.63 -2.43 -1.29
CA GLU A 50 8.35 -1.79 -1.57
C GLU A 50 7.17 -2.69 -1.16
N TYR A 51 7.27 -4.00 -1.40
CA TYR A 51 6.28 -4.97 -0.92
C TYR A 51 6.16 -4.92 0.60
N HIS A 52 7.29 -4.95 1.29
CA HIS A 52 7.31 -4.90 2.75
C HIS A 52 6.70 -3.62 3.29
N PHE A 53 6.99 -2.47 2.67
CA PHE A 53 6.39 -1.19 3.03
C PHE A 53 4.86 -1.22 2.93
N TRP A 54 4.31 -1.63 1.78
CA TRP A 54 2.87 -1.67 1.57
C TRP A 54 2.19 -2.72 2.45
N PHE A 55 2.81 -3.90 2.60
CA PHE A 55 2.26 -4.99 3.41
C PHE A 55 2.24 -4.63 4.91
N ASP A 56 3.30 -4.01 5.43
CA ASP A 56 3.34 -3.57 6.83
C ASP A 56 2.31 -2.46 7.10
N LEU A 57 2.10 -1.55 6.15
CA LEU A 57 1.04 -0.53 6.23
C LEU A 57 -0.35 -1.17 6.26
N PHE A 58 -0.61 -2.13 5.37
CA PHE A 58 -1.87 -2.91 5.38
C PHE A 58 -2.13 -3.55 6.74
N LEU A 59 -1.14 -4.24 7.30
CA LEU A 59 -1.27 -4.88 8.62
C LEU A 59 -1.55 -3.88 9.75
N LYS A 60 -0.96 -2.67 9.69
CA LYS A 60 -1.25 -1.61 10.66
C LYS A 60 -2.70 -1.13 10.55
N LEU A 61 -3.21 -0.95 9.33
CA LEU A 61 -4.59 -0.48 9.12
C LEU A 61 -5.62 -1.50 9.60
N ILE A 62 -5.45 -2.77 9.24
CA ILE A 62 -6.32 -3.86 9.72
C ILE A 62 -6.32 -3.93 11.25
N LYS A 63 -5.14 -3.80 11.89
CA LYS A 63 -5.06 -3.75 13.35
C LYS A 63 -5.81 -2.54 13.94
N ARG A 64 -5.71 -1.36 13.33
CA ARG A 64 -6.42 -0.15 13.78
C ARG A 64 -7.94 -0.32 13.69
N GLU A 65 -8.44 -0.93 12.61
CA GLU A 65 -9.86 -1.22 12.44
C GLU A 65 -10.37 -2.21 13.50
N HIS A 66 -9.60 -3.25 13.81
CA HIS A 66 -9.99 -4.26 14.80
C HIS A 66 -9.99 -3.77 16.26
N VAL A 67 -9.26 -2.70 16.61
CA VAL A 67 -9.27 -2.13 17.98
C VAL A 67 -10.64 -1.51 18.35
N GLY A 68 -11.56 -1.36 17.38
CA GLY A 68 -12.93 -0.89 17.60
C GLY A 68 -13.98 -1.97 17.89
N TRP A 69 -13.62 -3.25 18.00
CA TRP A 69 -14.57 -4.36 18.22
C TRP A 69 -14.69 -4.83 19.69
N ALA A 70 -14.52 -3.90 20.64
CA ALA A 70 -14.74 -4.15 22.06
C ALA A 70 -16.20 -3.91 22.47
#